data_AF-A0A3D2F5H9-F1
#
_entry.id   AF-A0A3D2F5H9-F1
#
_cell.length_a   1.000
_cell.length_b   1.000
_cell.length_c   1.000
_cell.angle_alpha   90.00
_cell.angle_beta   90.00
_cell.angle_gamma   90.00
#
_symmetry.space_group_name_H-M   'P 1'
#
loop_
_entity.id
_entity.type
_entity.pdbx_description
1 polymer ?
#
loop_
_entity_poly.entity_id
_entity_poly.type
_entity_poly.pdbx_seq_one_letter_code
_entity_poly.pdbx_strand_id
1 'polypeptide(L)' 'WNGLFVLAGTPQDAQDKIIAVAEKTMMSDRAQALAAETGALVYWQSADEVKAQIATDIETLAGIEALLAE' A
#
# COMPACT_ATOMS: atom_id res chain seq x y z
N TRP A 1 -0.56 7.29 -1.96
CA TRP A 1 0.31 6.09 -2.08
C TRP A 1 -0.39 5.05 -2.95
N ASN A 2 0.31 4.00 -3.39
CA ASN A 2 -0.27 2.91 -4.18
C ASN A 2 -0.18 1.59 -3.39
N GLY A 3 -1.26 0.81 -3.38
CA GLY A 3 -1.32 -0.48 -2.68
C GLY A 3 -1.92 -1.59 -3.52
N LEU A 4 -1.68 -2.84 -3.12
CA LEU A 4 -2.32 -4.02 -3.69
C LEU A 4 -3.53 -4.40 -2.82
N PHE A 5 -4.66 -4.63 -3.48
CA PHE A 5 -5.91 -4.98 -2.80
C PHE A 5 -6.48 -6.27 -3.38
N VAL A 6 -7.11 -7.05 -2.50
CA VAL A 6 -7.87 -8.25 -2.86
C VAL A 6 -9.33 -8.07 -2.45
N LEU A 7 -10.23 -8.84 -3.06
CA LEU A 7 -11.63 -8.81 -2.69
C LEU A 7 -11.85 -9.36 -1.28
N ALA A 8 -12.86 -8.84 -0.59
CA ALA A 8 -13.32 -9.40 0.68
C ALA A 8 -13.67 -10.89 0.51
N GLY A 9 -13.20 -11.72 1.44
CA GLY A 9 -13.39 -13.18 1.38
C GLY A 9 -12.36 -13.93 0.54
N THR A 10 -11.32 -13.25 0.01
CA THR A 10 -10.18 -13.94 -0.61
C THR A 10 -9.53 -14.90 0.41
N PRO A 11 -9.33 -16.19 0.08
CA PRO A 11 -8.74 -17.16 1.01
C PRO A 11 -7.37 -16.73 1.54
N GLN A 12 -7.08 -17.03 2.80
CA GLN A 12 -5.82 -16.62 3.44
C GLN A 12 -4.60 -17.19 2.70
N ASP A 13 -4.67 -18.44 2.22
CA ASP A 13 -3.56 -19.06 1.50
C ASP A 13 -3.23 -18.31 0.18
N ALA A 14 -4.24 -17.76 -0.48
CA ALA A 14 -4.07 -16.92 -1.66
C ALA A 14 -3.47 -15.56 -1.28
N GLN A 15 -3.93 -14.95 -0.19
CA GLN A 15 -3.35 -13.71 0.34
C GLN A 15 -1.87 -13.89 0.67
N ASP A 16 -1.51 -14.96 1.38
CA ASP A 16 -0.14 -15.25 1.80
C ASP A 16 0.80 -15.43 0.59
N LYS A 17 0.34 -16.12 -0.45
CA LYS A 17 1.09 -16.28 -1.71
C LYS A 17 1.28 -14.94 -2.42
N ILE A 18 0.25 -14.09 -2.46
CA ILE A 18 0.34 -12.75 -3.06
C ILE A 18 1.34 -11.89 -2.28
N ILE A 19 1.26 -11.88 -0.94
CA ILE A 19 2.18 -11.16 -0.06
C ILE A 19 3.62 -11.59 -0.33
N ALA A 20 3.90 -12.89 -0.33
CA ALA A 20 5.24 -13.41 -0.53
C ALA A 20 5.84 -13.00 -1.90
N VAL A 21 5.03 -13.06 -2.97
CA VAL A 21 5.48 -12.65 -4.31
C VAL A 21 5.65 -11.13 -4.40
N ALA A 22 4.73 -10.37 -3.82
CA ALA A 22 4.75 -8.91 -3.86
C ALA A 22 5.96 -8.35 -3.10
N GLU A 23 6.19 -8.82 -1.87
CA GLU A 23 7.34 -8.43 -1.05
C GLU A 23 8.66 -8.70 -1.79
N LYS A 24 8.84 -9.93 -2.30
CA LYS A 24 10.02 -10.29 -3.09
C LYS A 24 10.19 -9.41 -4.33
N THR A 25 9.09 -9.04 -4.99
CA THR A 25 9.13 -8.20 -6.19
C THR A 25 9.53 -6.77 -5.86
N MET A 26 8.99 -6.19 -4.77
CA MET A 26 9.34 -4.82 -4.35
C MET A 26 10.81 -4.71 -3.91
N MET A 27 11.37 -5.78 -3.34
CA MET A 27 12.78 -5.84 -2.94
C MET A 27 13.73 -6.21 -4.09
N SER A 28 13.22 -6.45 -5.30
CA SER A 28 14.07 -6.87 -6.43
C SER A 28 14.90 -5.72 -7.00
N ASP A 29 16.08 -6.05 -7.55
CA ASP A 29 16.98 -5.10 -8.21
C ASP A 29 16.28 -4.27 -9.29
N ARG A 30 15.38 -4.90 -10.06
CA ARG A 30 14.60 -4.21 -11.10
C ARG A 30 13.68 -3.14 -10.51
N ALA A 31 13.03 -3.44 -9.39
CA ALA A 31 12.13 -2.49 -8.73
C ALA A 31 12.92 -1.35 -8.07
N GLN A 32 14.07 -1.67 -7.46
CA GLN A 32 14.95 -0.67 -6.86
C GLN A 32 15.63 0.23 -7.91
N ALA A 33 16.01 -0.33 -9.07
CA ALA A 33 16.51 0.44 -10.20
C ALA A 33 15.46 1.42 -10.73
N LEU A 34 14.21 0.95 -10.90
CA LEU A 34 13.10 1.83 -11.29
C LEU A 34 12.93 3.01 -10.31
N ALA A 35 13.06 2.76 -9.00
CA ALA A 35 13.00 3.81 -7.98
C ALA A 35 14.10 4.86 -8.18
N ALA A 36 15.34 4.40 -8.38
CA ALA A 36 16.50 5.27 -8.60
C ALA A 36 16.40 6.08 -9.90
N GLU A 37 15.89 5.47 -10.98
CA GLU A 37 15.82 6.08 -12.31
C GLU A 37 14.66 7.08 -12.45
N THR A 38 13.54 6.81 -11.79
CA THR A 38 12.31 7.61 -11.95
C THR A 38 12.05 8.56 -10.78
N GLY A 39 12.73 8.38 -9.66
CA GLY A 39 12.42 9.06 -8.40
C GLY A 39 11.15 8.54 -7.72
N ALA A 40 10.53 7.48 -8.25
CA ALA A 40 9.40 6.84 -7.59
C ALA A 40 9.87 6.15 -6.29
N LEU A 41 9.09 6.26 -5.23
CA LEU A 41 9.34 5.51 -4.00
C LEU A 41 8.83 4.08 -4.17
N VAL A 42 9.74 3.11 -4.08
CA VAL A 42 9.40 1.67 -4.03
C VAL A 42 9.63 1.16 -2.62
N TYR A 43 8.56 0.67 -1.99
CA TYR A 43 8.57 0.22 -0.61
C TYR A 43 7.53 -0.89 -0.40
N TRP A 44 7.66 -1.61 0.71
CA TRP A 44 6.70 -2.60 1.16
C TRP A 44 6.22 -2.25 2.57
N GLN A 45 4.94 -2.52 2.82
CA GLN A 45 4.28 -2.33 4.11
C GLN A 45 3.30 -3.48 4.32
N SER A 46 3.19 -3.99 5.54
CA SER A 46 2.33 -5.14 5.82
C SER A 46 0.85 -4.80 5.68
N ALA A 47 0.03 -5.83 5.46
CA ALA A 47 -1.42 -5.65 5.32
C ALA A 47 -2.06 -4.97 6.54
N ASP A 48 -1.57 -5.23 7.75
CA ASP A 48 -2.13 -4.63 8.98
C ASP A 48 -1.71 -3.17 9.14
N GLU A 49 -0.46 -2.84 8.81
CA GLU A 49 -0.01 -1.44 8.78
C GLU A 49 -0.75 -0.64 7.71
N VAL A 50 -1.03 -1.23 6.53
CA VAL A 50 -1.80 -0.56 5.47
C VAL A 50 -3.25 -0.33 5.91
N LYS A 51 -3.90 -1.28 6.60
CA LYS A 51 -5.25 -1.07 7.15
C LYS A 51 -5.28 0.11 8.14
N ALA A 52 -4.30 0.19 9.03
CA ALA A 52 -4.18 1.29 9.98
C ALA A 52 -3.95 2.64 9.28
N GLN A 53 -3.11 2.66 8.25
CA GLN A 53 -2.87 3.85 7.43
C GLN A 53 -4.15 4.29 6.71
N ILE A 54 -4.89 3.38 6.08
CA ILE A 54 -6.16 3.69 5.40
C ILE A 54 -7.14 4.38 6.37
N ALA A 55 -7.31 3.83 7.57
CA ALA A 55 -8.21 4.43 8.57
C ALA A 55 -7.77 5.86 8.93
N THR A 56 -6.46 6.06 9.16
CA THR A 56 -5.88 7.37 9.48
C THR A 56 -6.05 8.37 8.33
N ASP A 57 -5.83 7.93 7.09
CA ASP A 57 -5.93 8.76 5.90
C ASP A 57 -7.39 9.21 5.67
N ILE A 58 -8.36 8.31 5.87
CA ILE A 58 -9.80 8.64 5.78
C ILE A 58 -10.17 9.74 6.80
N GLU A 59 -9.78 9.58 8.06
CA GLU A 59 -10.05 10.57 9.10
C GLU A 59 -9.39 11.91 8.81
N THR A 60 -8.13 11.88 8.36
CA THR A 60 -7.38 13.09 8.01
C THR A 60 -8.02 13.85 6.87
N LEU A 61 -8.40 13.15 5.80
CA LEU A 61 -9.05 13.76 4.64
C LEU A 61 -10.43 14.30 4.98
N ALA A 62 -11.23 13.59 5.78
CA ALA A 62 -12.51 14.08 6.26
C ALA A 62 -12.37 15.38 7.08
N GLY A 63 -11.33 15.48 7.91
CA GLY A 63 -11.01 16.70 8.65
C GLY A 63 -10.65 17.87 7.73
N ILE A 64 -9.86 17.62 6.68
CA ILE A 64 -9.52 18.63 5.67
C ILE A 64 -10.77 19.08 4.92
N GLU A 65 -11.62 18.15 4.49
CA GLU A 65 -12.88 18.46 3.79
C GLU A 65 -13.81 19.33 4.63
N ALA A 66 -13.95 19.04 5.92
CA ALA A 66 -14.74 19.86 6.83
C ALA A 66 -14.20 21.29 6.96
N LEU A 67 -12.87 21.45 7.08
CA LEU A 67 -12.23 22.77 7.13
C LEU A 67 -12.38 23.58 5.85
N LEU A 68 -12.44 22.91 4.68
CA LEU A 68 -12.63 23.56 3.39
C LEU A 68 -14.09 23.94 3.10
N ALA A 69 -15.04 23.40 3.87
CA ALA A 69 -16.47 23.65 3.70
C ALA A 69 -17.00 24.86 4.50
N GLU A 70 -16.15 25.49 5.33
CA GLU A 70 -16.41 26.75 6.03
C GLU A 70 -16.01 27.98 5.20
#